data_AF-A0A959NXD7-F1
#
_entry.id   AF-A0A959NXD7-F1
#
_cell.length_a   1.000
_cell.length_b   1.000
_cell.length_c   1.000
_cell.angle_alpha   90.00
_cell.angle_beta   90.00
_cell.angle_gamma   90.00
#
_symmetry.space_group_name_H-M   'P 1'
#
loop_
_entity.id
_entity.type
_entity.pdbx_description
1 polymer ?
#
loop_
_entity_poly.entity_id
_entity_poly.type
_entity_poly.pdbx_seq_one_letter_code
_entity_poly.pdbx_strand_id
1 'polypeptide(L)'
;MKNKFLLIIATVFFTITINAQTYDLDAFLALVEKNNKDILLAVKDLEMADAQDGMARSSAYPQLSASAGYKRNLKEAYMFVDFGDLFGGVGGGASKFKINYNNEFSAQALLTQNIFNFAVFNAIKAAKQYATLSDHVYDATLKGVVNGSKKAFYQTLLLKEVWDVNKESEKNA
;
A
#
# COMPACT_ATOMS: atom_id res chain seq x y z
N MET A 1 44.69 -26.88 26.85
CA MET A 1 44.25 -25.59 27.46
C MET A 1 43.39 -24.70 26.54
N LYS A 2 43.01 -25.12 25.31
CA LYS A 2 42.24 -24.28 24.37
C LYS A 2 40.71 -24.30 24.56
N ASN A 3 40.13 -25.35 25.16
CA ASN A 3 38.66 -25.48 25.28
C ASN A 3 38.08 -24.80 26.54
N LYS A 4 38.91 -24.42 27.51
CA LYS A 4 38.47 -23.62 28.68
C LYS A 4 38.34 -22.12 28.34
N PHE A 5 39.04 -21.65 27.31
CA PHE A 5 38.97 -20.25 26.86
C PHE A 5 37.70 -19.95 26.05
N LEU A 6 37.20 -20.94 25.31
CA LEU A 6 35.98 -20.83 24.50
C LEU A 6 34.70 -20.80 25.36
N LEU A 7 34.77 -21.37 26.58
CA LEU A 7 33.66 -21.39 27.53
C LEU A 7 33.52 -20.06 28.30
N ILE A 8 34.62 -19.31 28.45
CA ILE A 8 34.63 -17.97 29.10
C ILE A 8 34.10 -16.89 28.14
N ILE A 9 34.30 -17.04 26.83
CA ILE A 9 33.79 -16.09 25.82
C ILE A 9 32.27 -16.22 25.60
N ALA A 10 31.70 -17.40 25.85
CA ALA A 10 30.24 -17.61 25.74
C ALA A 10 29.44 -17.06 26.93
N THR A 11 30.07 -16.79 28.07
CA THR A 11 29.36 -16.34 29.30
C THR A 11 29.17 -14.82 29.38
N VAL A 12 29.82 -14.04 28.52
CA VAL A 12 29.80 -12.56 28.58
C VAL A 12 28.62 -11.94 27.82
N PHE A 13 27.85 -12.73 27.04
CA PHE A 13 26.78 -12.21 26.17
C PHE A 13 25.35 -12.37 26.68
N PHE A 14 25.14 -12.75 27.95
CA PHE A 14 23.77 -12.94 28.47
C PHE A 14 23.57 -12.31 29.85
N THR A 15 23.73 -11.00 29.94
CA THR A 15 23.09 -10.21 31.00
C THR A 15 21.83 -9.57 30.42
N ILE A 16 20.73 -10.33 30.38
CA ILE A 16 19.41 -9.72 30.25
C ILE A 16 19.14 -9.05 31.60
N THR A 17 19.42 -7.76 31.69
CA THR A 17 18.85 -6.91 32.74
C THR A 17 17.35 -6.85 32.49
N ILE A 18 16.61 -7.69 33.22
CA ILE A 18 15.16 -7.57 33.40
C ILE A 18 14.96 -6.33 34.26
N ASN A 19 14.91 -5.17 33.62
CA ASN A 19 14.42 -3.97 34.27
C ASN A 19 12.92 -4.18 34.50
N ALA A 20 12.54 -4.47 35.74
CA ALA A 20 11.17 -4.34 36.19
C ALA A 20 10.84 -2.84 36.17
N GLN A 21 10.53 -2.31 35.00
CA GLN A 21 10.03 -0.95 34.88
C GLN A 21 8.62 -0.96 35.46
N THR A 22 8.44 -0.24 36.55
CA THR A 22 7.11 0.20 36.98
C THR A 22 6.62 1.15 35.92
N TYR A 23 5.85 0.63 34.95
CA TYR A 23 5.24 1.48 33.94
C TYR A 23 4.24 2.38 34.66
N ASP A 24 4.57 3.67 34.69
CA ASP A 24 3.59 4.71 34.94
C ASP A 24 2.55 4.69 33.80
N LEU A 25 1.34 5.17 34.06
CA LEU A 25 0.23 5.15 33.10
C LEU A 25 0.65 5.78 31.77
N ASP A 26 1.38 6.89 31.81
CA ASP A 26 1.83 7.60 30.62
C ASP A 26 2.88 6.82 29.83
N ALA A 27 3.81 6.14 30.51
CA ALA A 27 4.79 5.27 29.88
C ALA A 27 4.14 4.05 29.21
N PHE A 28 3.10 3.49 29.84
CA PHE A 28 2.30 2.42 29.26
C PHE A 28 1.54 2.88 28.01
N LEU A 29 0.90 4.04 28.07
CA LEU A 29 0.15 4.59 26.94
C LEU A 29 1.06 4.90 25.75
N ALA A 30 2.24 5.48 25.97
CA ALA A 30 3.21 5.73 24.91
C ALA A 30 3.69 4.42 24.24
N LEU A 31 3.87 3.35 25.01
CA LEU A 31 4.24 2.03 24.49
C LEU A 31 3.11 1.42 23.65
N VAL A 32 1.86 1.57 24.10
CA VAL A 32 0.68 1.12 23.35
C VAL A 32 0.56 1.91 22.05
N GLU A 33 0.61 3.24 22.10
CA GLU A 33 0.43 4.09 20.92
C GLU A 33 1.45 3.74 19.82
N LYS A 34 2.70 3.50 20.22
CA LYS A 34 3.78 3.14 19.29
C LYS A 34 3.63 1.75 18.66
N ASN A 35 3.07 0.77 19.38
CA ASN A 35 3.08 -0.63 18.97
C ASN A 35 1.69 -1.19 18.60
N ASN A 36 0.62 -0.43 18.84
CA ASN A 36 -0.72 -0.88 18.55
C ASN A 36 -0.94 -0.95 17.02
N LYS A 37 -1.36 -2.13 16.56
CA LYS A 37 -1.57 -2.40 15.14
C LYS A 37 -2.77 -1.67 14.56
N ASP A 38 -3.80 -1.41 15.37
CA ASP A 38 -5.01 -0.70 14.93
C ASP A 38 -4.68 0.77 14.64
N ILE A 39 -3.85 1.40 15.49
CA ILE A 39 -3.33 2.76 15.23
C ILE A 39 -2.46 2.77 13.97
N LEU A 40 -1.56 1.79 13.81
CA LEU A 40 -0.74 1.69 12.61
C LEU A 40 -1.58 1.53 11.34
N LEU A 41 -2.63 0.70 11.39
CA LEU A 41 -3.57 0.54 10.27
C LEU A 41 -4.29 1.85 9.97
N ALA A 42 -4.78 2.55 10.98
CA ALA A 42 -5.43 3.85 10.79
C ALA A 42 -4.48 4.91 10.18
N VAL A 43 -3.20 4.89 10.53
CA VAL A 43 -2.18 5.74 9.87
C VAL A 43 -2.01 5.35 8.39
N LYS A 44 -2.04 4.04 8.08
CA LYS A 44 -2.01 3.58 6.68
C LYS A 44 -3.27 3.98 5.91
N ASP A 45 -4.43 4.00 6.56
CA ASP A 45 -5.68 4.49 5.96
C ASP A 45 -5.61 5.99 5.63
N LEU A 46 -4.94 6.80 6.45
CA LEU A 46 -4.63 8.19 6.14
C LEU A 46 -3.71 8.33 4.92
N GLU A 47 -2.62 7.57 4.89
CA GLU A 47 -1.69 7.56 3.74
C GLU A 47 -2.40 7.14 2.44
N MET A 48 -3.30 6.15 2.53
CA MET A 48 -4.13 5.75 1.39
C MET A 48 -5.10 6.86 0.96
N ALA A 49 -5.69 7.59 1.91
CA ALA A 49 -6.60 8.70 1.59
C ALA A 49 -5.86 9.85 0.88
N ASP A 50 -4.65 10.18 1.32
CA ASP A 50 -3.79 11.17 0.65
C ASP A 50 -3.40 10.72 -0.77
N ALA A 51 -3.03 9.45 -0.92
CA ALA A 51 -2.75 8.88 -2.23
C ALA A 51 -3.97 8.94 -3.16
N GLN A 52 -5.19 8.72 -2.62
CA GLN A 52 -6.43 8.86 -3.37
C GLN A 52 -6.72 10.30 -3.80
N ASP A 53 -6.43 11.31 -2.97
CA ASP A 53 -6.52 12.72 -3.39
C ASP A 53 -5.53 13.01 -4.53
N GLY A 54 -4.29 12.51 -4.42
CA GLY A 54 -3.29 12.60 -5.48
C GLY A 54 -3.75 11.96 -6.80
N MET A 55 -4.34 10.77 -6.73
CA MET A 55 -4.91 10.08 -7.91
C MET A 55 -6.10 10.84 -8.51
N ALA A 56 -7.02 11.34 -7.67
CA ALA A 56 -8.17 12.12 -8.12
C ALA A 56 -7.73 13.39 -8.85
N ARG A 57 -6.73 14.12 -8.32
CA ARG A 57 -6.15 15.29 -8.98
C ARG A 57 -5.41 14.93 -10.26
N SER A 58 -4.72 13.79 -10.28
CA SER A 58 -4.01 13.31 -11.48
C SER A 58 -4.92 13.15 -12.69
N SER A 59 -6.20 12.83 -12.46
CA SER A 59 -7.20 12.74 -13.54
C SER A 59 -7.53 14.08 -14.22
N ALA A 60 -7.24 15.22 -13.58
CA ALA A 60 -7.36 16.56 -14.19
C ALA A 60 -6.14 16.92 -15.04
N TYR A 61 -5.00 16.26 -14.85
CA TYR A 61 -3.76 16.55 -15.56
C TYR A 61 -3.69 15.76 -16.89
N PRO A 62 -2.91 16.24 -17.88
CA PRO A 62 -2.66 15.49 -19.09
C PRO A 62 -1.98 14.16 -18.76
N GLN A 63 -2.48 13.10 -19.38
CA GLN A 63 -1.98 11.74 -19.24
C GLN A 63 -0.97 11.45 -20.34
N LEU A 64 0.25 11.10 -19.96
CA LEU A 64 1.26 10.60 -20.90
C LEU A 64 1.32 9.08 -20.79
N SER A 65 1.13 8.40 -21.92
CA SER A 65 1.28 6.95 -22.01
C SER A 65 2.30 6.61 -23.09
N ALA A 66 3.12 5.61 -22.81
CA ALA A 66 4.07 5.06 -23.78
C ALA A 66 3.84 3.55 -23.86
N SER A 67 3.78 3.02 -25.07
CA SER A 67 3.72 1.58 -25.29
C SER A 67 4.68 1.16 -26.38
N ALA A 68 5.25 -0.03 -26.20
CA ALA A 68 6.10 -0.69 -27.18
C ALA A 68 5.60 -2.12 -27.36
N GLY A 69 5.57 -2.58 -28.60
CA GLY A 69 5.09 -3.89 -28.99
C GLY A 69 6.02 -4.54 -29.98
N TYR A 70 6.12 -5.86 -29.90
CA TYR A 70 6.77 -6.69 -30.90
C TYR A 70 5.78 -7.76 -31.36
N LYS A 71 5.59 -7.85 -32.67
CA LYS A 71 4.69 -8.80 -33.30
C LYS A 71 5.45 -9.58 -34.37
N ARG A 72 5.49 -10.91 -34.21
CA ARG A 72 6.01 -11.82 -35.23
C ARG A 72 4.86 -12.34 -36.09
N ASN A 73 4.87 -11.98 -37.37
CA ASN A 73 3.87 -12.46 -38.31
C ASN A 73 4.27 -13.85 -38.83
N LEU A 74 3.57 -14.90 -38.40
CA LEU A 74 3.84 -16.29 -38.79
C LEU A 74 3.30 -16.65 -40.19
N LYS A 75 2.34 -15.88 -40.70
CA LYS A 75 1.76 -16.05 -42.03
C LYS A 75 1.88 -14.75 -42.81
N GLU A 76 2.13 -14.88 -44.10
CA GLU A 76 2.17 -13.74 -45.01
C GLU A 76 0.74 -13.29 -45.32
N ALA A 77 0.45 -12.02 -45.03
CA ALA A 77 -0.78 -11.35 -45.40
C ALA A 77 -0.57 -10.67 -46.75
N TYR A 78 -1.47 -10.91 -47.69
CA TYR A 78 -1.38 -10.36 -49.03
C TYR A 78 -2.59 -9.49 -49.34
N MET A 79 -2.35 -8.36 -50.00
CA MET A 79 -3.39 -7.54 -50.63
C MET A 79 -3.51 -7.99 -52.08
N PHE A 80 -4.75 -8.09 -52.54
CA PHE A 80 -5.05 -8.23 -53.94
C PHE A 80 -5.54 -6.87 -54.43
N VAL A 81 -4.80 -6.25 -55.34
CA VAL A 81 -5.22 -5.02 -56.01
C VAL A 81 -5.43 -5.36 -57.47
N ASP A 82 -6.64 -5.12 -57.96
CA ASP A 82 -6.96 -5.22 -59.38
C ASP A 82 -6.73 -3.85 -60.03
N PHE A 83 -5.59 -3.71 -60.70
CA PHE A 83 -5.27 -2.49 -61.45
C PHE A 83 -5.96 -2.44 -62.82
N GLY A 84 -6.60 -3.52 -63.26
CA GLY A 84 -7.30 -3.61 -64.55
C GLY A 84 -8.55 -2.72 -64.62
N ASP A 85 -9.24 -2.52 -63.49
CA ASP A 85 -10.44 -1.67 -63.40
C ASP A 85 -10.10 -0.19 -63.17
N LEU A 86 -8.87 0.12 -62.72
CA LEU A 86 -8.43 1.49 -62.42
C LEU A 86 -7.91 2.26 -63.65
N PHE A 87 -7.47 1.53 -64.70
CA PHE A 87 -6.90 2.11 -65.93
C PHE A 87 -7.58 1.61 -67.23
N GLY A 88 -8.87 1.25 -67.16
CA GLY A 88 -9.69 1.07 -68.36
C GLY A 88 -9.32 -0.12 -69.23
N GLY A 89 -9.18 -1.30 -68.63
CA GLY A 89 -9.34 -2.58 -69.33
C GLY A 89 -8.32 -2.86 -70.43
N VAL A 90 -7.09 -3.16 -70.06
CA VAL A 90 -6.20 -4.04 -70.85
C VAL A 90 -5.52 -4.98 -69.86
N GLY A 91 -5.69 -6.29 -70.09
CA GLY A 91 -5.44 -7.36 -69.13
C GLY A 91 -4.19 -7.22 -68.27
N GLY A 92 -4.41 -7.20 -66.94
CA GLY A 92 -3.37 -7.32 -65.94
C GLY A 92 -3.97 -8.05 -64.75
N GLY A 93 -3.65 -9.33 -64.59
CA GLY A 93 -4.20 -10.15 -63.50
C GLY A 93 -3.96 -9.52 -62.13
N ALA A 94 -4.85 -9.85 -61.17
CA ALA A 94 -4.80 -9.36 -59.80
C ALA A 94 -3.37 -9.41 -59.26
N SER A 95 -2.78 -8.24 -59.06
CA SER A 95 -1.41 -8.13 -58.60
C SER A 95 -1.39 -8.32 -57.09
N LYS A 96 -0.70 -9.38 -56.65
CA LYS A 96 -0.62 -9.80 -55.25
C LYS A 96 0.57 -9.10 -54.59
N PHE A 97 0.31 -8.28 -53.56
CA PHE A 97 1.35 -7.59 -52.79
C PHE A 97 1.37 -8.08 -51.35
N LYS A 98 2.55 -8.40 -50.81
CA LYS A 98 2.71 -8.72 -49.39
C LYS A 98 2.57 -7.44 -48.56
N ILE A 99 1.66 -7.44 -47.60
CA ILE A 99 1.36 -6.26 -46.77
C ILE A 99 2.15 -6.28 -45.45
N ASN A 100 2.50 -7.47 -44.95
CA ASN A 100 3.08 -7.61 -43.62
C ASN A 100 4.57 -7.99 -43.64
N TYR A 101 5.32 -7.51 -42.65
CA TYR A 101 6.70 -7.91 -42.41
C TYR A 101 6.76 -9.08 -41.41
N ASN A 102 7.77 -9.94 -41.50
CA ASN A 102 7.91 -11.10 -40.61
C ASN A 102 8.04 -10.69 -39.13
N ASN A 103 8.66 -9.54 -38.89
CA ASN A 103 8.85 -8.93 -37.58
C ASN A 103 8.39 -7.48 -37.65
N GLU A 104 7.52 -7.09 -36.74
CA GLU A 104 6.95 -5.76 -36.65
C GLU A 104 7.19 -5.23 -35.24
N PHE A 105 7.84 -4.08 -35.15
CA PHE A 105 8.09 -3.37 -33.91
C PHE A 105 7.25 -2.09 -33.92
N SER A 106 6.47 -1.88 -32.88
CA SER A 106 5.72 -0.66 -32.68
C SER A 106 6.18 0.03 -31.41
N ALA A 107 6.31 1.35 -31.45
CA ALA A 107 6.53 2.19 -30.29
C ALA A 107 5.69 3.44 -30.48
N GLN A 108 4.86 3.77 -29.49
CA GLN A 108 3.98 4.92 -29.53
C GLN A 108 3.99 5.64 -28.19
N ALA A 109 3.96 6.97 -28.24
CA ALA A 109 3.71 7.82 -27.09
C ALA A 109 2.43 8.62 -27.36
N LEU A 110 1.50 8.61 -26.41
CA LEU A 110 0.21 9.29 -26.50
C LEU A 110 0.06 10.24 -25.32
N LEU A 111 -0.13 11.53 -25.64
CA LEU A 111 -0.50 12.57 -24.68
C LEU A 111 -2.01 12.83 -24.80
N THR A 112 -2.76 12.57 -23.74
CA THR A 112 -4.21 12.76 -23.69
C THR A 112 -4.55 13.78 -22.62
N GLN A 113 -5.15 14.92 -23.00
CA GLN A 113 -5.62 15.93 -22.07
C GLN A 113 -7.13 16.04 -22.12
N ASN A 114 -7.77 15.92 -20.96
CA ASN A 114 -9.18 16.23 -20.83
C ASN A 114 -9.37 17.74 -20.66
N ILE A 115 -10.07 18.39 -21.59
CA ILE A 115 -10.28 19.85 -21.53
C ILE A 115 -11.33 20.20 -20.48
N PHE A 116 -12.37 19.38 -20.33
CA PHE A 116 -13.42 19.59 -19.32
C PHE A 116 -14.12 18.27 -18.98
N ASN A 117 -14.17 17.93 -17.69
CA ASN A 117 -14.92 16.78 -17.19
C ASN A 117 -15.47 17.01 -15.78
N PHE A 118 -16.80 17.01 -15.68
CA PHE A 118 -17.51 17.19 -14.41
C PHE A 118 -17.23 16.05 -13.40
N ALA A 119 -16.95 14.84 -13.89
CA ALA A 119 -16.64 13.70 -13.03
C ALA A 119 -15.35 13.92 -12.22
N VAL A 120 -14.38 14.67 -12.74
CA VAL A 120 -13.11 14.95 -12.05
C VAL A 120 -13.33 15.84 -10.84
N PHE A 121 -14.21 16.83 -10.93
CA PHE A 121 -14.58 17.67 -9.79
C PHE A 121 -15.24 16.86 -8.67
N ASN A 122 -16.17 15.97 -9.05
CA ASN A 122 -16.83 15.09 -8.09
C ASN A 122 -15.84 14.11 -7.46
N ALA A 123 -14.89 13.58 -8.24
CA ALA A 123 -13.84 12.69 -7.74
C ALA A 123 -12.92 13.38 -6.74
N ILE A 124 -12.46 14.60 -7.02
CA ILE A 124 -11.64 15.39 -6.08
C ILE A 124 -12.44 15.72 -4.81
N LYS A 125 -13.72 16.10 -4.95
CA LYS A 125 -14.58 16.36 -3.79
C LYS A 125 -14.77 15.10 -2.93
N ALA A 126 -14.99 13.96 -3.57
CA ALA A 126 -15.14 12.68 -2.89
C ALA A 126 -13.84 12.27 -2.17
N ALA A 127 -12.68 12.42 -2.82
CA ALA A 127 -11.39 12.12 -2.22
C ALA A 127 -11.12 13.02 -1.00
N LYS A 128 -11.43 14.32 -1.09
CA LYS A 128 -11.33 15.23 0.06
C LYS A 128 -12.24 14.82 1.21
N GLN A 129 -13.49 14.45 0.91
CA GLN A 129 -14.43 13.97 1.92
C GLN A 129 -13.92 12.67 2.58
N TYR A 130 -13.33 11.78 1.79
CA TYR A 130 -12.72 10.54 2.27
C TYR A 130 -11.51 10.82 3.17
N ALA A 131 -10.63 11.76 2.81
CA ALA A 131 -9.52 12.17 3.67
C ALA A 131 -9.98 12.70 5.03
N THR A 132 -11.00 13.56 5.05
CA THR A 132 -11.60 14.04 6.32
C THR A 132 -12.25 12.89 7.12
N LEU A 133 -12.89 11.94 6.45
CA LEU A 133 -13.44 10.77 7.12
C LEU A 133 -12.34 9.91 7.75
N SER A 134 -11.26 9.62 7.01
CA SER A 134 -10.13 8.84 7.50
C SER A 134 -9.46 9.51 8.71
N ASP A 135 -9.37 10.84 8.73
CA ASP A 135 -8.90 11.62 9.89
C ASP A 135 -9.77 11.39 11.13
N HIS A 136 -11.09 11.44 10.99
CA HIS A 136 -12.00 11.12 12.08
C HIS A 136 -11.95 9.66 12.53
N VAL A 137 -11.73 8.72 11.61
CA VAL A 137 -11.55 7.29 11.92
C VAL A 137 -10.25 7.06 12.69
N TYR A 138 -9.16 7.72 12.31
CA TYR A 138 -7.90 7.70 13.04
C TYR A 138 -8.07 8.22 14.48
N ASP A 139 -8.68 9.39 14.64
CA ASP A 139 -8.96 9.98 15.94
C ASP A 139 -9.81 9.06 16.84
N ALA A 140 -10.86 8.45 16.26
CA ALA A 140 -11.72 7.52 16.96
C ALA A 140 -10.97 6.25 17.40
N THR A 141 -10.10 5.74 16.53
CA THR A 141 -9.27 4.55 16.79
C THR A 141 -8.26 4.83 17.90
N LEU A 142 -7.55 5.95 17.84
CA LEU A 142 -6.61 6.39 18.86
C LEU A 142 -7.31 6.51 20.23
N LYS A 143 -8.44 7.23 20.29
CA LYS A 143 -9.22 7.39 21.52
C LYS A 143 -9.74 6.05 22.05
N GLY A 144 -10.19 5.16 21.16
CA GLY A 144 -10.65 3.83 21.50
C GLY A 144 -9.56 2.98 22.14
N VAL A 145 -8.38 2.95 21.52
CA VAL A 145 -7.20 2.23 22.02
C VAL A 145 -6.74 2.80 23.36
N VAL A 146 -6.59 4.13 23.48
CA VAL A 146 -6.18 4.78 24.74
C VAL A 146 -7.17 4.47 25.87
N ASN A 147 -8.48 4.52 25.60
CA ASN A 147 -9.49 4.20 26.60
C ASN A 147 -9.45 2.72 27.01
N GLY A 148 -9.32 1.81 26.04
CA GLY A 148 -9.17 0.37 26.29
C GLY A 148 -7.93 0.07 27.13
N SER A 149 -6.80 0.69 26.80
CA SER A 149 -5.54 0.56 27.53
C SER A 149 -5.63 1.10 28.95
N LYS A 150 -6.26 2.27 29.16
CA LYS A 150 -6.51 2.80 30.52
C LYS A 150 -7.31 1.81 31.36
N LYS A 151 -8.39 1.25 30.81
CA LYS A 151 -9.20 0.24 31.51
C LYS A 151 -8.38 -0.99 31.87
N ALA A 152 -7.60 -1.54 30.93
CA ALA A 152 -6.76 -2.71 31.18
C ALA A 152 -5.68 -2.44 32.24
N PHE A 153 -5.09 -1.24 32.23
CA PHE A 153 -4.10 -0.83 33.23
C PHE A 153 -4.71 -0.80 34.64
N TYR A 154 -5.84 -0.11 34.80
CA TYR A 154 -6.50 0.00 36.11
C TYR A 154 -7.08 -1.34 36.59
N GLN A 155 -7.58 -2.19 35.70
CA GLN A 155 -7.99 -3.56 36.04
C GLN A 155 -6.80 -4.39 36.56
N THR A 156 -5.64 -4.26 35.93
CA THR A 156 -4.42 -4.95 36.37
C THR A 156 -3.95 -4.43 37.74
N LEU A 157 -4.00 -3.12 37.96
CA LEU A 157 -3.67 -2.52 39.25
C LEU A 157 -4.61 -3.01 40.36
N LEU A 158 -5.92 -3.07 40.09
CA LEU A 158 -6.91 -3.61 41.02
C LEU A 158 -6.66 -5.09 41.34
N LEU A 159 -6.38 -5.91 40.33
CA LEU A 159 -6.08 -7.33 40.51
C LEU A 159 -4.82 -7.55 41.36
N LYS A 160 -3.81 -6.70 41.19
CA LYS A 160 -2.60 -6.72 42.02
C LYS A 160 -2.93 -6.43 43.48
N GLU A 161 -3.72 -5.40 43.75
CA GLU A 161 -4.14 -5.05 45.11
C GLU A 161 -4.94 -6.18 45.78
N VAL A 162 -5.88 -6.79 45.04
CA VAL A 162 -6.66 -7.94 45.52
C VAL A 162 -5.74 -9.13 45.84
N TRP A 163 -4.72 -9.38 45.01
CA TRP A 163 -3.74 -10.43 45.26
C TRP A 163 -2.89 -10.15 46.50
N ASP A 164 -2.44 -8.91 46.68
CA ASP A 164 -1.67 -8.50 47.85
C ASP A 164 -2.49 -8.67 49.15
N VAL A 165 -3.77 -8.27 49.15
CA VAL A 165 -4.70 -8.47 50.30
C VAL A 165 -4.90 -9.95 50.63
N ASN A 166 -5.08 -10.81 49.62
CA ASN A 166 -5.22 -12.25 49.83
C ASN A 166 -3.97 -12.85 50.46
N LYS A 167 -2.78 -12.43 49.99
CA LYS A 167 -1.50 -12.91 50.50
C LYS A 167 -1.24 -12.49 51.96
N GLU A 168 -1.63 -11.27 52.33
CA GLU A 168 -1.53 -10.82 53.73
C GLU A 168 -2.54 -11.53 54.63
N SER A 169 -3.73 -11.87 54.09
CA SER A 169 -4.71 -12.68 54.81
C SER A 169 -4.21 -14.11 55.07
N GLU A 170 -3.49 -14.73 54.12
CA GLU A 170 -2.86 -16.04 54.29
C GLU A 170 -1.74 -16.03 55.34
N LYS A 171 -1.00 -14.93 55.48
CA LYS A 171 0.06 -14.82 56.51
C LYS A 171 -0.48 -14.60 57.92
N ASN A 172 -1.69 -14.05 58.04
CA ASN A 172 -2.36 -13.79 59.32
C ASN A 172 -3.22 -14.96 59.82
N ALA A 173 -3.40 -16.01 59.01
CA ALA A 173 -4.08 -17.25 59.36
C ALA A 173 -3.10 -18.31 59.89
#